data_AF-A0A0D6LKK0-F1
#
_entry.id   AF-A0A0D6LKK0-F1
#
_cell.length_a   1.000
_cell.length_b   1.000
_cell.length_c   1.000
_cell.angle_alpha   90.00
_cell.angle_beta   90.00
_cell.angle_gamma   90.00
#
_symmetry.space_group_name_H-M   'P 1'
#
loop_
_entity.id
_entity.type
_entity.pdbx_description
1 polymer ?
#
loop_
_entity_poly.entity_id
_entity_poly.type
_entity_poly.pdbx_seq_one_letter_code
_entity_poly.pdbx_strand_id
1 'polypeptide(L)'
;MLYIGGYDGALPHHLAIVSGFHGCVKKIRLNGKAVVLRAGSGQHVRECGMDPCALAACPRTCTSSNDDFVCLCEWPKFGRTCEQGESFHLICMEKVTRLSAMRFSGHSYLEFRSEEHMNQITGDTLNMEMNVKLNNITDEDGSPKSQLLAFSGENGITGDFFRLLITSDRAVQVMMNLGSGLVSLTHPTQLIPNRWTRVEVVRKRRQVTLSVNDATPITTMAPGDSEQLNVYKGLFIGGMPPDAQHLDGFRGCIESIEIGSVVLDHPKLATSAINIQDCEL
;
A
#
# COMPACT_ATOMS: atom_id res chain seq x y z
N MET A 1 32.73 -8.07 -7.71
CA MET A 1 32.59 -8.01 -6.24
C MET A 1 31.31 -7.26 -5.92
N LEU A 2 30.60 -7.65 -4.86
CA LEU A 2 29.38 -6.97 -4.43
C LEU A 2 29.71 -6.00 -3.31
N TYR A 3 29.29 -4.75 -3.48
CA TYR A 3 29.46 -3.66 -2.52
C TYR A 3 28.09 -3.30 -1.92
N ILE A 4 28.04 -3.14 -0.60
CA ILE A 4 26.82 -2.80 0.12
C ILE A 4 27.14 -1.64 1.05
N GLY A 5 26.41 -0.53 0.90
CA GLY A 5 26.58 0.67 1.70
C GLY A 5 27.70 1.62 1.24
N GLY A 6 28.70 1.13 0.51
CA GLY A 6 29.78 1.95 -0.04
C GLY A 6 30.75 1.10 -0.88
N TYR A 7 31.73 1.74 -1.52
CA TYR A 7 32.69 1.09 -2.40
C TYR A 7 34.13 1.53 -2.06
N ASP A 8 35.13 0.70 -2.34
CA ASP A 8 36.55 1.03 -2.18
C ASP A 8 37.21 1.24 -3.56
N GLY A 9 37.46 2.48 -3.95
CA GLY A 9 38.20 2.79 -5.18
C GLY A 9 37.55 3.85 -6.05
N ALA A 10 37.78 3.81 -7.36
CA ALA A 10 37.16 4.71 -8.33
C ALA A 10 35.92 4.05 -8.94
N LEU A 11 34.79 4.75 -8.95
CA LEU A 11 33.64 4.32 -9.74
C LEU A 11 33.99 4.44 -11.23
N PRO A 12 33.51 3.50 -12.08
CA PRO A 12 33.52 3.70 -13.52
C PRO A 12 32.96 5.08 -13.91
N HIS A 13 33.59 5.76 -14.88
CA HIS A 13 33.26 7.13 -15.27
C HIS A 13 31.80 7.37 -15.69
N HIS A 14 31.04 6.31 -15.97
CA HIS A 14 29.62 6.37 -16.34
C HIS A 14 28.67 6.36 -15.13
N LEU A 15 29.17 6.14 -13.91
CA LEU A 15 28.36 6.19 -12.69
C LEU A 15 28.49 7.57 -12.05
N ALA A 16 27.36 8.12 -11.61
CA ALA A 16 27.34 9.36 -10.84
C ALA A 16 28.13 9.16 -9.54
N ILE A 17 28.92 10.16 -9.14
CA ILE A 17 29.58 10.18 -7.84
C ILE A 17 28.49 10.34 -6.78
N VAL A 18 28.29 9.31 -5.97
CA VAL A 18 27.34 9.30 -4.85
C VAL A 18 28.08 9.02 -3.55
N SER A 19 27.69 9.71 -2.48
CA SER A 19 28.18 9.43 -1.14
C SER A 19 27.76 8.01 -0.70
N GLY A 20 28.59 7.39 0.14
CA GLY A 20 28.22 6.13 0.78
C GLY A 20 26.92 6.27 1.59
N PHE A 21 26.18 5.17 1.69
CA PHE A 21 25.00 5.08 2.53
C PHE A 21 25.40 5.15 4.01
N HIS A 22 24.69 5.98 4.78
CA HIS A 22 24.83 6.07 6.22
C HIS A 22 23.50 5.71 6.88
N GLY A 23 23.45 4.54 7.53
CA GLY A 23 22.25 4.03 8.16
C GLY A 23 22.34 2.53 8.45
N CYS A 24 21.19 1.92 8.69
CA CYS A 24 21.08 0.51 9.04
C CYS A 24 20.54 -0.32 7.88
N VAL A 25 21.23 -1.42 7.56
CA VAL A 25 20.80 -2.35 6.51
C VAL A 25 20.46 -3.69 7.16
N LYS A 26 19.26 -4.20 6.90
CA LYS A 26 18.84 -5.54 7.32
C LYS A 26 18.08 -6.26 6.21
N LYS A 27 17.99 -7.59 6.34
CA LYS A 27 17.19 -8.48 5.47
C LYS A 27 17.50 -8.33 3.96
N ILE A 28 18.78 -8.38 3.58
CA ILE A 28 19.18 -8.37 2.15
C ILE A 28 18.80 -9.70 1.50
N ARG A 29 18.15 -9.64 0.34
CA ARG A 29 17.93 -10.80 -0.53
C ARG A 29 18.57 -10.54 -1.89
N LEU A 30 19.36 -11.50 -2.36
CA LEU A 30 19.90 -11.52 -3.72
C LEU A 30 19.32 -12.70 -4.45
N ASN A 31 18.63 -12.44 -5.57
CA ASN A 31 17.91 -13.45 -6.34
C ASN A 31 16.97 -14.30 -5.47
N GLY A 32 16.21 -13.65 -4.58
CA GLY A 32 15.27 -14.30 -3.66
C GLY A 32 15.90 -14.98 -2.44
N LYS A 33 17.23 -15.17 -2.41
CA LYS A 33 17.93 -15.82 -1.30
C LYS A 33 18.39 -14.79 -0.27
N ALA A 34 18.08 -15.04 1.00
CA ALA A 34 18.57 -14.21 2.10
C ALA A 34 20.10 -14.27 2.19
N VAL A 35 20.72 -13.10 2.29
CA VAL A 35 22.16 -12.93 2.47
C VAL A 35 22.44 -12.70 3.94
N VAL A 36 23.28 -13.54 4.52
CA VAL A 36 23.80 -13.33 5.86
C VAL A 36 24.81 -12.18 5.80
N LEU A 37 24.52 -11.07 6.47
CA LEU A 37 25.40 -9.90 6.56
C LEU A 37 26.55 -10.13 7.55
N ARG A 38 27.30 -11.20 7.34
CA ARG A 38 28.61 -11.39 7.96
C ARG A 38 29.62 -11.02 6.88
N ALA A 39 29.98 -9.73 6.83
CA ALA A 39 30.96 -9.28 5.86
C ALA A 39 32.29 -10.01 6.09
N GLY A 40 32.87 -10.60 5.03
CA GLY A 40 34.25 -11.12 5.08
C GLY A 40 35.29 -10.02 5.29
N SER A 41 34.91 -8.76 4.99
CA SER A 41 35.64 -7.53 5.25
C SER A 41 34.64 -6.36 5.25
N GLY A 42 34.71 -5.45 6.23
CA GLY A 42 33.87 -4.25 6.27
C GLY A 42 34.56 -3.13 7.02
N GLN A 43 34.48 -1.89 6.52
CA GLN A 43 34.99 -0.70 7.19
C GLN A 43 33.81 0.12 7.71
N HIS A 44 33.90 0.60 8.95
CA HIS A 44 32.86 1.39 9.62
C HIS A 44 31.49 0.71 9.76
N VAL A 45 31.44 -0.62 9.68
CA VAL A 45 30.21 -1.40 9.93
C VAL A 45 30.17 -1.80 11.40
N ARG A 46 29.07 -1.49 12.07
CA ARG A 46 28.79 -1.88 13.46
C ARG A 46 27.35 -2.37 13.57
N GLU A 47 27.03 -3.07 14.66
CA GLU A 47 25.63 -3.39 14.95
C GLU A 47 24.83 -2.12 15.20
N CYS A 48 23.66 -2.03 14.57
CA CYS A 48 22.80 -0.86 14.64
C CYS A 48 21.99 -0.76 15.94
N GLY A 49 21.70 -1.91 16.57
CA GLY A 49 20.82 -2.01 17.72
C GLY A 49 20.07 -3.34 17.73
N MET A 50 19.18 -3.51 18.72
CA MET A 50 18.29 -4.67 18.74
C MET A 50 17.12 -4.47 17.76
N ASP A 51 16.66 -5.55 17.14
CA ASP A 51 15.45 -5.50 16.31
C ASP A 51 14.26 -5.08 17.21
N PRO A 52 13.52 -3.99 16.89
CA PRO A 52 12.36 -3.56 17.68
C PRO A 52 11.33 -4.70 17.87
N CYS A 53 11.22 -5.59 16.88
CA CYS A 53 10.34 -6.75 16.97
C CYS A 53 10.79 -7.84 17.95
N ALA A 54 12.07 -7.87 18.36
CA ALA A 54 12.55 -8.87 19.31
C ALA A 54 12.01 -8.66 20.73
N LEU A 55 11.63 -7.42 21.06
CA LEU A 55 11.05 -7.04 22.35
C LEU A 55 9.54 -6.76 22.24
N ALA A 56 8.98 -6.75 21.03
CA ALA A 56 7.59 -6.46 20.80
C ALA A 56 6.70 -7.62 21.28
N ALA A 57 5.71 -7.31 22.12
CA ALA A 57 4.72 -8.29 22.59
C ALA A 57 3.59 -8.53 21.55
N CYS A 58 3.94 -8.64 20.26
CA CYS A 58 2.96 -8.90 19.21
C CYS A 58 2.44 -10.36 19.30
N PRO A 59 1.12 -10.63 19.23
CA PRO A 59 0.59 -11.98 19.37
C PRO A 59 0.97 -12.94 18.23
N ARG A 60 1.18 -12.41 17.01
CA ARG A 60 1.50 -13.22 15.82
C ARG A 60 2.62 -12.63 14.97
N THR A 61 2.39 -11.46 14.38
CA THR A 61 3.30 -10.90 13.37
C THR A 61 3.72 -9.50 13.75
N CYS A 62 5.02 -9.24 13.61
CA CYS A 62 5.65 -7.94 13.84
C CYS A 62 6.44 -7.52 12.60
N THR A 63 6.36 -6.25 12.25
CA THR A 63 7.27 -5.60 11.33
C THR A 63 7.93 -4.42 12.00
N SER A 64 9.18 -4.17 11.64
CA SER A 64 9.90 -2.98 12.08
C SER A 64 9.66 -1.84 11.08
N SER A 65 9.39 -0.65 11.58
CA SER A 65 9.31 0.57 10.79
C SER A 65 10.29 1.56 11.41
N ASN A 66 11.40 1.85 10.72
CA ASN A 66 12.56 2.55 11.29
C ASN A 66 13.02 1.88 12.61
N ASP A 67 13.06 2.67 13.69
CA ASP A 67 13.48 2.25 15.04
C ASP A 67 12.30 1.80 15.93
N ASP A 68 11.08 1.72 15.39
CA ASP A 68 9.90 1.23 16.13
C ASP A 68 9.39 -0.10 15.55
N PHE A 69 8.50 -0.73 16.30
CA PHE A 69 7.79 -1.94 15.90
C PHE A 69 6.33 -1.65 15.59
N VAL A 70 5.77 -2.43 14.67
CA VAL A 70 4.37 -2.43 14.31
C VAL A 70 3.87 -3.86 14.36
N CYS A 71 2.94 -4.14 15.27
CA CYS A 71 2.21 -5.40 15.25
C CYS A 71 1.20 -5.38 14.10
N LEU A 72 1.06 -6.51 13.40
CA LEU A 72 0.01 -6.70 12.39
C LEU A 72 -1.19 -7.35 13.06
N CYS A 73 -2.11 -6.52 13.53
CA CYS A 73 -3.30 -6.94 14.27
C CYS A 73 -4.40 -7.30 13.28
N GLU A 74 -4.79 -8.58 13.27
CA GLU A 74 -5.95 -9.02 12.51
C GLU A 74 -7.22 -8.50 13.16
N TRP A 75 -8.03 -7.78 12.38
CA TRP A 75 -9.33 -7.29 12.82
C TRP A 75 -10.15 -8.46 13.38
N PRO A 76 -10.81 -8.30 14.54
CA PRO A 76 -11.19 -7.05 15.21
C PRO A 76 -10.19 -6.50 16.23
N LYS A 77 -8.99 -7.09 16.34
CA LYS A 77 -7.97 -6.60 17.27
C LYS A 77 -7.20 -5.43 16.68
N PHE A 78 -6.86 -4.48 17.53
CA PHE A 78 -6.05 -3.30 17.19
C PHE A 78 -5.27 -2.83 18.42
N GLY A 79 -4.54 -1.71 18.30
CA GLY A 79 -3.64 -1.21 19.34
C GLY A 79 -2.18 -1.58 19.07
N ARG A 80 -1.27 -1.13 19.94
CA ARG A 80 0.17 -1.25 19.69
C ARG A 80 0.66 -2.70 19.67
N THR A 81 0.02 -3.54 20.47
CA THR A 81 0.31 -4.97 20.66
C THR A 81 -0.93 -5.84 20.44
N CYS A 82 -1.92 -5.33 19.70
CA CYS A 82 -3.19 -6.01 19.43
C CYS A 82 -4.01 -6.32 20.69
N GLU A 83 -3.84 -5.50 21.73
CA GLU A 83 -4.47 -5.66 23.04
C GLU A 83 -5.92 -5.15 23.07
N GLN A 84 -6.29 -4.26 22.14
CA GLN A 84 -7.61 -3.62 22.07
C GLN A 84 -8.52 -4.35 21.09
N GLY A 85 -9.83 -4.08 21.20
CA GLY A 85 -10.87 -4.69 20.38
C GLY A 85 -11.48 -5.94 21.00
N GLU A 86 -12.70 -6.23 20.58
CA GLU A 86 -13.51 -7.31 21.14
C GLU A 86 -13.14 -8.68 20.54
N SER A 87 -13.53 -9.75 21.25
CA SER A 87 -13.41 -11.10 20.69
C SER A 87 -14.47 -11.33 19.61
N PHE A 88 -14.13 -12.06 18.55
CA PHE A 88 -15.03 -12.35 17.41
C PHE A 88 -16.41 -12.87 17.84
N HIS A 89 -16.47 -13.62 18.95
CA HIS A 89 -17.71 -14.14 19.54
C HIS A 89 -18.71 -13.04 19.95
N LEU A 90 -18.24 -11.89 20.42
CA LEU A 90 -19.09 -10.75 20.82
C LEU A 90 -19.59 -9.95 19.60
N ILE A 91 -18.84 -9.95 18.50
CA ILE A 91 -19.17 -9.20 17.28
C ILE A 91 -20.31 -9.86 16.50
N CYS A 92 -20.36 -11.20 16.51
CA CYS A 92 -21.43 -11.96 15.85
C CYS A 92 -22.79 -11.89 16.57
N MET A 93 -22.85 -11.36 17.81
CA MET A 93 -24.08 -11.27 18.62
C MET A 93 -24.86 -9.95 18.41
N GLU A 94 -24.76 -9.31 17.24
CA GLU A 94 -25.51 -8.10 16.87
C GLU A 94 -25.36 -6.86 17.80
N LYS A 95 -24.41 -6.87 18.74
CA LYS A 95 -23.88 -5.62 19.32
C LYS A 95 -22.79 -5.07 18.39
N VAL A 96 -23.24 -4.70 17.20
CA VAL A 96 -22.44 -4.30 16.04
C VAL A 96 -21.47 -3.19 16.44
N THR A 97 -20.16 -3.45 16.37
CA THR A 97 -19.18 -2.37 16.22
C THR A 97 -19.39 -1.77 14.84
N ARG A 98 -20.40 -0.89 14.71
CA ARG A 98 -20.70 -0.21 13.46
C ARG A 98 -19.56 0.79 13.25
N LEU A 99 -18.57 0.38 12.46
CA LEU A 99 -17.54 1.30 12.03
C LEU A 99 -18.22 2.38 11.20
N SER A 100 -17.96 3.64 11.55
CA SER A 100 -18.42 4.77 10.75
C SER A 100 -17.59 4.87 9.47
N ALA A 101 -16.29 4.61 9.58
CA ALA A 101 -15.36 4.41 8.48
C ALA A 101 -14.16 3.60 8.98
N MET A 102 -13.43 2.98 8.06
CA MET A 102 -12.23 2.20 8.36
C MET A 102 -11.02 3.13 8.45
N ARG A 103 -10.35 3.15 9.60
CA ARG A 103 -9.11 3.91 9.81
C ARG A 103 -7.90 3.12 9.31
N PHE A 104 -7.07 3.76 8.50
CA PHE A 104 -5.79 3.25 8.00
C PHE A 104 -4.63 4.04 8.60
N SER A 105 -3.60 3.34 9.05
CA SER A 105 -2.47 3.89 9.81
C SER A 105 -1.16 3.99 9.02
N GLY A 106 -1.16 3.66 7.72
CA GLY A 106 0.04 3.53 6.90
C GLY A 106 0.66 2.13 6.89
N HIS A 107 0.32 1.31 7.88
CA HIS A 107 0.63 -0.13 7.95
C HIS A 107 -0.64 -0.99 8.03
N SER A 108 -1.78 -0.39 7.72
CA SER A 108 -3.07 -1.06 7.63
C SER A 108 -3.34 -1.48 6.20
N TYR A 109 -4.00 -2.62 6.01
CA TYR A 109 -4.44 -3.06 4.69
C TYR A 109 -5.63 -3.99 4.77
N LEU A 110 -6.43 -3.98 3.70
CA LEU A 110 -7.41 -5.02 3.41
C LEU A 110 -6.88 -5.86 2.24
N GLU A 111 -7.08 -7.17 2.28
CA GLU A 111 -6.79 -8.08 1.19
C GLU A 111 -8.07 -8.78 0.74
N PHE A 112 -8.32 -8.79 -0.57
CA PHE A 112 -9.41 -9.50 -1.20
C PHE A 112 -8.85 -10.52 -2.18
N ARG A 113 -9.20 -11.80 -1.98
CA ARG A 113 -8.75 -12.92 -2.82
C ARG A 113 -9.89 -13.74 -3.42
N SER A 114 -11.13 -13.52 -3.00
CA SER A 114 -12.25 -14.30 -3.52
C SER A 114 -12.49 -13.97 -5.00
N GLU A 115 -12.99 -14.97 -5.72
CA GLU A 115 -13.33 -14.84 -7.14
C GLU A 115 -14.33 -13.71 -7.40
N GLU A 116 -15.32 -13.54 -6.51
CA GLU A 116 -16.30 -12.44 -6.58
C GLU A 116 -15.64 -11.06 -6.66
N HIS A 117 -14.65 -10.78 -5.81
CA HIS A 117 -13.94 -9.51 -5.78
C HIS A 117 -12.98 -9.37 -6.96
N MET A 118 -12.22 -10.43 -7.26
CA MET A 118 -11.22 -10.39 -8.33
C MET A 118 -11.87 -10.23 -9.70
N ASN A 119 -13.05 -10.81 -9.92
CA ASN A 119 -13.81 -10.66 -11.16
C ASN A 119 -14.26 -9.20 -11.42
N GLN A 120 -14.33 -8.33 -10.40
CA GLN A 120 -14.68 -6.91 -10.59
C GLN A 120 -13.51 -6.06 -11.08
N ILE A 121 -12.27 -6.55 -10.94
CA ILE A 121 -11.05 -5.82 -11.34
C ILE A 121 -10.35 -6.42 -12.57
N THR A 122 -10.42 -7.74 -12.74
CA THR A 122 -9.85 -8.42 -13.91
C THR A 122 -10.72 -8.26 -15.16
N GLY A 123 -10.16 -8.54 -16.34
CA GLY A 123 -10.89 -8.49 -17.61
C GLY A 123 -10.78 -7.13 -18.28
N ASP A 124 -11.80 -6.69 -19.03
CA ASP A 124 -11.74 -5.50 -19.88
C ASP A 124 -12.40 -4.25 -19.28
N THR A 125 -13.00 -4.34 -18.09
CA THR A 125 -13.63 -3.21 -17.40
C THR A 125 -13.14 -3.07 -15.97
N LEU A 126 -13.29 -1.88 -15.41
CA LEU A 126 -13.14 -1.58 -13.99
C LEU A 126 -14.06 -0.40 -13.69
N ASN A 127 -14.82 -0.48 -12.61
CA ASN A 127 -15.46 0.67 -12.01
C ASN A 127 -15.13 0.65 -10.53
N MET A 128 -14.27 1.54 -10.07
CA MET A 128 -13.85 1.61 -8.67
C MET A 128 -14.11 2.99 -8.13
N GLU A 129 -14.87 3.07 -7.05
CA GLU A 129 -15.16 4.29 -6.32
C GLU A 129 -14.72 4.13 -4.86
N MET A 130 -14.13 5.19 -4.29
CA MET A 130 -13.75 5.26 -2.89
C MET A 130 -14.12 6.61 -2.30
N ASN A 131 -14.73 6.61 -1.12
CA ASN A 131 -14.86 7.83 -0.32
C ASN A 131 -13.77 7.86 0.76
N VAL A 132 -12.80 8.76 0.59
CA VAL A 132 -11.58 8.82 1.42
C VAL A 132 -11.45 10.15 2.15
N LYS A 133 -10.99 10.10 3.41
CA LYS A 133 -10.60 11.27 4.21
C LYS A 133 -9.11 11.14 4.50
N LEU A 134 -8.27 11.88 3.76
CA LEU A 134 -6.83 11.91 3.97
C LEU A 134 -6.49 12.61 5.29
N ASN A 135 -5.64 12.04 6.13
CA ASN A 135 -5.16 12.73 7.33
C ASN A 135 -4.00 13.69 7.00
N ASN A 136 -3.93 14.81 7.72
CA ASN A 136 -2.83 15.78 7.58
C ASN A 136 -1.58 15.32 8.34
N ILE A 137 -1.00 14.18 7.95
CA ILE A 137 0.19 13.62 8.60
C ILE A 137 1.37 13.74 7.64
N THR A 138 2.34 14.57 8.01
CA THR A 138 3.69 14.54 7.46
C THR A 138 4.50 13.49 8.21
N ASP A 139 5.49 12.88 7.56
CA ASP A 139 6.42 11.98 8.27
C ASP A 139 7.24 12.75 9.33
N GLU A 140 8.05 12.01 10.11
CA GLU A 140 8.91 12.57 11.16
C GLU A 140 9.88 13.66 10.64
N ASP A 141 10.25 13.60 9.36
CA ASP A 141 11.09 14.60 8.68
C ASP A 141 10.27 15.70 7.95
N GLY A 142 8.94 15.72 8.13
CA GLY A 142 8.07 16.69 7.49
C GLY A 142 7.83 16.46 5.99
N SER A 143 8.46 15.44 5.39
CA SER A 143 8.36 15.18 3.95
C SER A 143 7.01 14.51 3.58
N PRO A 144 6.34 15.00 2.53
CA PRO A 144 5.14 14.35 2.04
C PRO A 144 5.49 13.10 1.24
N LYS A 145 4.79 11.99 1.49
CA LYS A 145 4.97 10.74 0.78
C LYS A 145 3.75 10.35 -0.04
N SER A 146 4.00 9.58 -1.10
CA SER A 146 2.93 8.95 -1.85
C SER A 146 2.36 7.79 -1.04
N GLN A 147 1.03 7.69 -0.99
CA GLN A 147 0.29 6.75 -0.16
C GLN A 147 -0.56 5.82 -1.03
N LEU A 148 -0.44 4.51 -0.80
CA LEU A 148 -1.14 3.50 -1.58
C LEU A 148 -2.61 3.39 -1.17
N LEU A 149 -3.53 3.61 -2.14
CA LEU A 149 -4.97 3.38 -1.94
C LEU A 149 -5.40 2.00 -2.43
N ALA A 150 -4.94 1.56 -3.59
CA ALA A 150 -5.27 0.24 -4.12
C ALA A 150 -4.13 -0.35 -4.94
N PHE A 151 -3.93 -1.66 -4.84
CA PHE A 151 -2.97 -2.40 -5.65
C PHE A 151 -3.47 -3.78 -6.00
N SER A 152 -3.34 -4.17 -7.27
CA SER A 152 -3.40 -5.57 -7.69
C SER A 152 -2.39 -5.77 -8.80
N GLY A 153 -1.58 -6.83 -8.73
CA GLY A 153 -0.53 -7.07 -9.70
C GLY A 153 -0.02 -8.51 -9.68
N GLU A 154 0.34 -9.02 -10.85
CA GLU A 154 0.79 -10.39 -10.99
C GLU A 154 2.26 -10.54 -10.58
N ASN A 155 3.14 -9.64 -11.02
CA ASN A 155 4.58 -9.66 -10.66
C ASN A 155 5.05 -8.28 -10.17
N GLY A 156 4.34 -7.72 -9.20
CA GLY A 156 4.53 -6.33 -8.82
C GLY A 156 4.10 -5.42 -9.99
N ILE A 157 5.02 -4.58 -10.47
CA ILE A 157 4.76 -3.65 -11.58
C ILE A 157 5.37 -4.09 -12.93
N THR A 158 5.95 -5.30 -13.00
CA THR A 158 6.64 -5.79 -14.21
C THR A 158 5.74 -6.56 -15.17
N GLY A 159 4.58 -7.04 -14.69
CA GLY A 159 3.53 -7.65 -15.51
C GLY A 159 2.28 -6.78 -15.55
N ASP A 160 1.13 -7.42 -15.64
CA ASP A 160 -0.16 -6.76 -15.49
C ASP A 160 -0.32 -6.26 -14.05
N PHE A 161 -0.76 -5.01 -13.92
CA PHE A 161 -1.07 -4.43 -12.62
C PHE A 161 -2.02 -3.23 -12.73
N PHE A 162 -2.67 -2.95 -11.61
CA PHE A 162 -3.44 -1.75 -11.33
C PHE A 162 -2.94 -1.15 -10.00
N ARG A 163 -2.73 0.17 -9.98
CA ARG A 163 -2.31 0.92 -8.79
C ARG A 163 -3.03 2.25 -8.73
N LEU A 164 -3.66 2.53 -7.59
CA LEU A 164 -4.22 3.82 -7.23
C LEU A 164 -3.46 4.36 -6.02
N LEU A 165 -2.98 5.60 -6.09
CA LEU A 165 -2.25 6.24 -5.01
C LEU A 165 -2.63 7.71 -4.86
N ILE A 166 -2.40 8.25 -3.66
CA ILE A 166 -2.33 9.68 -3.41
C ILE A 166 -0.85 10.06 -3.50
N THR A 167 -0.50 10.99 -4.37
CA THR A 167 0.88 11.47 -4.56
C THR A 167 1.31 12.35 -3.38
N SER A 168 2.62 12.63 -3.29
CA SER A 168 3.17 13.54 -2.26
C SER A 168 2.59 14.96 -2.32
N ASP A 169 2.16 15.44 -3.49
CA ASP A 169 1.46 16.72 -3.65
C ASP A 169 -0.07 16.62 -3.44
N ARG A 170 -0.53 15.50 -2.87
CA ARG A 170 -1.93 15.19 -2.54
C ARG A 170 -2.85 15.10 -3.75
N ALA A 171 -2.34 14.76 -4.93
CA ALA A 171 -3.16 14.45 -6.09
C ALA A 171 -3.46 12.95 -6.17
N VAL A 172 -4.51 12.55 -6.88
CA VAL A 172 -4.79 11.13 -7.14
C VAL A 172 -4.10 10.70 -8.42
N GLN A 173 -3.39 9.59 -8.39
CA GLN A 173 -2.76 8.99 -9.56
C GLN A 173 -3.20 7.53 -9.73
N VAL A 174 -3.65 7.21 -10.94
CA VAL A 174 -3.84 5.83 -11.40
C VAL A 174 -2.70 5.44 -12.33
N MET A 175 -2.16 4.25 -12.12
CA MET A 175 -1.19 3.61 -13.00
C MET A 175 -1.59 2.18 -13.27
N MET A 176 -1.36 1.73 -14.50
CA MET A 176 -1.67 0.36 -14.88
C MET A 176 -0.87 -0.10 -16.09
N ASN A 177 -0.74 -1.41 -16.21
CA ASN A 177 -0.22 -2.09 -17.39
C ASN A 177 -1.16 -3.26 -17.71
N LEU A 178 -1.60 -3.33 -18.96
CA LEU A 178 -2.46 -4.40 -19.49
C LEU A 178 -1.67 -5.45 -20.30
N GLY A 179 -0.35 -5.39 -20.26
CA GLY A 179 0.56 -6.29 -20.99
C GLY A 179 1.22 -5.65 -22.22
N SER A 180 0.77 -4.48 -22.66
CA SER A 180 1.33 -3.75 -23.82
C SER A 180 1.97 -2.40 -23.48
N GLY A 181 2.20 -2.13 -22.20
CA GLY A 181 2.93 -0.96 -21.73
C GLY A 181 2.21 -0.21 -20.62
N LEU A 182 2.98 0.66 -19.95
CA LEU A 182 2.52 1.45 -18.82
C LEU A 182 1.68 2.65 -19.28
N VAL A 183 0.58 2.89 -18.57
CA VAL A 183 -0.14 4.17 -18.58
C VAL A 183 -0.22 4.74 -17.17
N SER A 184 -0.14 6.07 -17.08
CA SER A 184 -0.24 6.83 -15.84
C SER A 184 -1.10 8.06 -16.07
N LEU A 185 -1.99 8.37 -15.11
CA LEU A 185 -2.89 9.52 -15.15
C LEU A 185 -3.02 10.09 -13.74
N THR A 186 -2.71 11.39 -13.59
CA THR A 186 -2.81 12.11 -12.31
C THR A 186 -3.84 13.22 -12.43
N HIS A 187 -4.82 13.24 -11.52
CA HIS A 187 -5.83 14.30 -11.48
C HIS A 187 -5.23 15.61 -10.93
N PRO A 188 -5.48 16.78 -11.53
CA PRO A 188 -4.88 18.04 -11.06
C PRO A 188 -5.46 18.55 -9.73
N THR A 189 -6.64 18.09 -9.33
CA THR A 189 -7.26 18.43 -8.04
C THR A 189 -6.48 17.83 -6.88
N GLN A 190 -5.98 18.70 -6.01
CA GLN A 190 -5.36 18.31 -4.75
C GLN A 190 -6.42 17.99 -3.70
N LEU A 191 -6.22 16.90 -2.99
CA LEU A 191 -7.02 16.48 -1.84
C LEU A 191 -6.78 17.45 -0.69
N ILE A 192 -7.87 17.85 -0.04
CA ILE A 192 -7.83 18.66 1.18
C ILE A 192 -7.82 17.71 2.37
N PRO A 193 -6.77 17.71 3.21
CA PRO A 193 -6.74 16.87 4.39
C PRO A 193 -7.94 17.11 5.32
N ASN A 194 -8.35 16.06 6.03
CA ASN A 194 -9.49 16.00 6.94
C ASN A 194 -10.84 16.33 6.29
N ARG A 195 -10.93 16.25 4.95
CA ARG A 195 -12.19 16.33 4.21
C ARG A 195 -12.42 15.05 3.41
N TRP A 196 -13.67 14.61 3.41
CA TRP A 196 -14.12 13.53 2.54
C TRP A 196 -13.94 13.91 1.07
N THR A 197 -13.44 12.97 0.28
CA THR A 197 -13.20 13.11 -1.14
C THR A 197 -13.64 11.82 -1.83
N ARG A 198 -14.55 11.94 -2.79
CA ARG A 198 -14.93 10.85 -3.69
C ARG A 198 -13.87 10.72 -4.78
N VAL A 199 -13.28 9.54 -4.91
CA VAL A 199 -12.32 9.20 -5.96
C VAL A 199 -12.91 8.09 -6.80
N GLU A 200 -12.99 8.29 -8.12
CA GLU A 200 -13.58 7.33 -9.03
C GLU A 200 -12.62 7.03 -10.19
N VAL A 201 -12.40 5.75 -10.44
CA VAL A 201 -11.62 5.23 -11.57
C VAL A 201 -12.51 4.34 -12.40
N VAL A 202 -12.76 4.75 -13.64
CA VAL A 202 -13.52 3.96 -14.62
C VAL A 202 -12.58 3.55 -15.74
N ARG A 203 -12.57 2.26 -16.07
CA ARG A 203 -11.87 1.74 -17.22
C ARG A 203 -12.83 0.99 -18.12
N LYS A 204 -12.75 1.30 -19.41
CA LYS A 204 -13.40 0.56 -20.49
C LYS A 204 -12.37 0.20 -21.54
N ARG A 205 -11.98 -1.08 -21.57
CA ARG A 205 -10.88 -1.62 -22.37
C ARG A 205 -9.58 -0.88 -22.05
N ARG A 206 -9.07 -0.10 -23.01
CA ARG A 206 -7.86 0.72 -22.89
C ARG A 206 -8.12 2.13 -22.37
N GLN A 207 -9.36 2.61 -22.41
CA GLN A 207 -9.68 3.96 -21.95
C GLN A 207 -9.79 3.98 -20.43
N VAL A 208 -9.06 4.87 -19.78
CA VAL A 208 -9.04 5.05 -18.32
C VAL A 208 -9.46 6.47 -18.00
N THR A 209 -10.49 6.62 -17.18
CA THR A 209 -11.03 7.89 -16.71
C THR A 209 -10.84 7.98 -15.20
N LEU A 210 -10.37 9.13 -14.73
CA LEU A 210 -10.15 9.44 -13.32
C LEU A 210 -10.95 10.69 -12.96
N SER A 211 -11.73 10.61 -11.89
CA SER A 211 -12.55 11.70 -11.35
C SER A 211 -12.27 11.90 -9.86
N VAL A 212 -12.30 13.16 -9.41
CA VAL A 212 -12.12 13.53 -7.99
C VAL A 212 -13.23 14.51 -7.61
N ASN A 213 -14.12 14.12 -6.70
CA ASN A 213 -15.37 14.81 -6.39
C ASN A 213 -16.18 15.12 -7.66
N ASP A 214 -16.71 16.33 -7.76
CA ASP A 214 -17.45 16.85 -8.91
C ASP A 214 -16.55 17.60 -9.91
N ALA A 215 -15.22 17.47 -9.81
CA ALA A 215 -14.30 18.07 -10.76
C ALA A 215 -14.38 17.40 -12.13
N THR A 216 -14.01 18.13 -13.18
CA THR A 216 -14.03 17.60 -14.56
C THR A 216 -13.19 16.33 -14.69
N PRO A 217 -13.78 15.19 -15.09
CA PRO A 217 -13.05 13.95 -15.28
C PRO A 217 -11.96 14.09 -16.34
N ILE A 218 -10.83 13.43 -16.12
CA ILE A 218 -9.73 13.35 -17.09
C ILE A 218 -9.58 11.92 -17.61
N THR A 219 -9.12 11.77 -18.84
CA THR A 219 -9.07 10.46 -19.52
C THR A 219 -7.75 10.27 -20.24
N THR A 220 -7.28 9.02 -20.29
CA THR A 220 -6.12 8.59 -21.08
C THR A 220 -6.40 7.24 -21.75
N MET A 221 -5.46 6.79 -22.59
CA MET A 221 -5.53 5.51 -23.29
C MET A 221 -4.29 4.67 -22.96
N ALA A 222 -4.49 3.42 -22.55
CA ALA A 222 -3.40 2.46 -22.41
C ALA A 222 -2.74 2.18 -23.78
N PRO A 223 -1.41 2.05 -23.85
CA PRO A 223 -0.69 1.81 -25.10
C PRO A 223 -0.91 0.39 -25.64
N GLY A 224 -0.66 0.22 -26.94
CA GLY A 224 -0.79 -1.07 -27.63
C GLY A 224 -2.23 -1.59 -27.70
N ASP A 225 -2.36 -2.91 -27.88
CA ASP A 225 -3.65 -3.54 -28.22
C ASP A 225 -4.26 -4.35 -27.08
N SER A 226 -3.54 -4.56 -25.98
CA SER A 226 -4.07 -5.33 -24.85
C SER A 226 -5.14 -4.55 -24.10
N GLU A 227 -6.29 -5.19 -23.90
CA GLU A 227 -7.46 -4.59 -23.25
C GLU A 227 -7.81 -5.25 -21.91
N GLN A 228 -7.23 -6.42 -21.63
CA GLN A 228 -7.53 -7.23 -20.44
C GLN A 228 -6.49 -7.00 -19.35
N LEU A 229 -6.95 -6.89 -18.10
CA LEU A 229 -6.10 -6.93 -16.92
C LEU A 229 -6.14 -8.34 -16.31
N ASN A 230 -5.00 -9.03 -16.28
CA ASN A 230 -4.90 -10.42 -15.82
C ASN A 230 -4.11 -10.49 -14.49
N VAL A 231 -4.78 -10.18 -13.39
CA VAL A 231 -4.19 -10.16 -12.04
C VAL A 231 -4.97 -11.09 -11.11
N TYR A 232 -4.30 -12.06 -10.49
CA TYR A 232 -5.01 -13.09 -9.70
C TYR A 232 -4.47 -13.28 -8.28
N LYS A 233 -3.41 -12.57 -7.91
CA LYS A 233 -2.78 -12.71 -6.59
C LYS A 233 -3.56 -12.08 -5.44
N GLY A 234 -4.46 -11.15 -5.74
CA GLY A 234 -5.29 -10.44 -4.77
C GLY A 234 -5.38 -8.94 -5.06
N LEU A 235 -6.37 -8.30 -4.46
CA LEU A 235 -6.54 -6.86 -4.41
C LEU A 235 -6.25 -6.37 -2.99
N PHE A 236 -5.34 -5.41 -2.88
CA PHE A 236 -4.96 -4.77 -1.62
C PHE A 236 -5.51 -3.35 -1.58
N ILE A 237 -6.08 -2.95 -0.44
CA ILE A 237 -6.61 -1.60 -0.20
C ILE A 237 -5.90 -0.95 0.98
N GLY A 238 -5.53 0.32 0.83
CA GLY A 238 -4.93 1.20 1.83
C GLY A 238 -3.47 0.87 2.20
N GLY A 239 -2.92 -0.24 1.75
CA GLY A 239 -1.55 -0.66 2.05
C GLY A 239 -1.35 -2.09 1.60
N MET A 240 -0.23 -2.71 1.99
CA MET A 240 0.06 -4.09 1.66
C MET A 240 1.00 -4.73 2.70
N PRO A 241 1.17 -6.06 2.70
CA PRO A 241 2.15 -6.72 3.54
C PRO A 241 3.57 -6.12 3.38
N PRO A 242 4.34 -5.95 4.47
CA PRO A 242 5.64 -5.27 4.45
C PRO A 242 6.70 -5.86 3.52
N ASP A 243 6.53 -7.11 3.10
CA ASP A 243 7.44 -7.84 2.22
C ASP A 243 7.07 -7.76 0.73
N ALA A 244 5.91 -7.19 0.39
CA ALA A 244 5.36 -7.22 -0.97
C ALA A 244 5.76 -6.01 -1.84
N GLN A 245 5.88 -4.80 -1.29
CA GLN A 245 6.38 -3.60 -1.99
C GLN A 245 6.73 -2.46 -1.02
N HIS A 246 7.69 -1.61 -1.38
CA HIS A 246 8.08 -0.42 -0.58
C HIS A 246 7.24 0.81 -0.96
N LEU A 247 5.94 0.76 -0.73
CA LEU A 247 5.09 1.96 -0.76
C LEU A 247 4.51 2.17 0.62
N ASP A 248 4.46 3.43 1.06
CA ASP A 248 3.76 3.76 2.30
C ASP A 248 2.26 3.52 2.11
N GLY A 249 1.63 2.91 3.11
CA GLY A 249 0.19 2.76 3.13
C GLY A 249 -0.51 4.11 3.32
N PHE A 250 -1.79 4.13 2.98
CA PHE A 250 -2.72 5.19 3.28
C PHE A 250 -2.83 5.48 4.78
N ARG A 251 -2.85 6.76 5.11
CA ARG A 251 -3.08 7.31 6.45
C ARG A 251 -4.32 8.19 6.39
N GLY A 252 -5.41 7.70 6.93
CA GLY A 252 -6.70 8.36 6.81
C GLY A 252 -7.84 7.42 7.08
N CYS A 253 -9.00 7.76 6.53
CA CYS A 253 -10.20 6.95 6.65
C CYS A 253 -10.80 6.64 5.30
N ILE A 254 -11.34 5.45 5.15
CA ILE A 254 -12.11 5.04 3.98
C ILE A 254 -13.49 4.63 4.48
N GLU A 255 -14.52 5.33 4.03
CA GLU A 255 -15.91 5.06 4.43
C GLU A 255 -16.47 3.85 3.67
N SER A 256 -16.36 3.89 2.34
CA SER A 256 -16.80 2.82 1.46
C SER A 256 -15.84 2.65 0.29
N ILE A 257 -15.78 1.43 -0.24
CA ILE A 257 -15.14 1.09 -1.50
C ILE A 257 -16.16 0.34 -2.33
N GLU A 258 -16.46 0.83 -3.53
CA GLU A 258 -17.35 0.17 -4.46
C GLU A 258 -16.54 -0.28 -5.68
N ILE A 259 -16.65 -1.56 -6.04
CA ILE A 259 -15.94 -2.13 -7.19
C ILE A 259 -16.94 -2.93 -8.02
N GLY A 260 -17.33 -2.35 -9.16
CA GLY A 260 -18.38 -2.90 -10.01
C GLY A 260 -19.70 -3.01 -9.25
N SER A 261 -20.07 -4.23 -8.89
CA SER A 261 -21.30 -4.54 -8.14
C SER A 261 -21.08 -4.80 -6.65
N VAL A 262 -19.83 -4.82 -6.19
CA VAL A 262 -19.49 -5.15 -4.80
C VAL A 262 -19.28 -3.88 -3.99
N VAL A 263 -19.92 -3.82 -2.83
CA VAL A 263 -19.75 -2.74 -1.83
C VAL A 263 -18.98 -3.29 -0.64
N LEU A 264 -17.89 -2.62 -0.30
CA LEU A 264 -16.97 -2.98 0.77
C LEU A 264 -16.94 -1.85 1.80
N ASP A 265 -17.83 -1.93 2.76
CA ASP A 265 -18.02 -0.95 3.84
C ASP A 265 -17.58 -1.49 5.22
N HIS A 266 -17.12 -2.75 5.29
CA HIS A 266 -16.77 -3.39 6.54
C HIS A 266 -15.58 -4.37 6.41
N PRO A 267 -14.63 -4.38 7.37
CA PRO A 267 -13.43 -5.23 7.33
C PRO A 267 -13.72 -6.73 7.21
N LYS A 268 -14.83 -7.19 7.80
CA LYS A 268 -15.30 -8.59 7.72
C LYS A 268 -15.51 -9.12 6.30
N LEU A 269 -15.65 -8.24 5.32
CA LEU A 269 -15.84 -8.60 3.90
C LEU A 269 -14.51 -8.92 3.22
N ALA A 270 -13.38 -8.52 3.82
CA ALA A 270 -12.06 -8.81 3.32
C ALA A 270 -11.62 -10.25 3.67
N THR A 271 -10.79 -10.83 2.82
CA THR A 271 -10.09 -12.09 3.13
C THR A 271 -9.13 -11.92 4.30
N SER A 272 -8.50 -10.75 4.42
CA SER A 272 -7.71 -10.34 5.57
C SER A 272 -7.87 -8.83 5.80
N ALA A 273 -7.93 -8.42 7.06
CA ALA A 273 -8.00 -7.03 7.46
C ALA A 273 -7.01 -6.77 8.60
N ILE A 274 -5.99 -5.96 8.34
CA ILE A 274 -4.88 -5.73 9.26
C ILE A 274 -4.85 -4.28 9.72
N ASN A 275 -4.72 -4.10 11.04
CA ASN A 275 -4.62 -2.80 11.72
C ASN A 275 -5.78 -1.85 11.37
N ILE A 276 -6.98 -2.41 11.21
CA ILE A 276 -8.20 -1.64 10.95
C ILE A 276 -8.95 -1.43 12.26
N GLN A 277 -9.43 -0.21 12.45
CA GLN A 277 -10.31 0.17 13.55
C GLN A 277 -11.26 1.28 13.09
N ASP A 278 -12.13 1.74 13.98
CA ASP A 278 -13.02 2.85 13.68
C ASP A 278 -12.23 4.15 13.47
N CYS A 279 -12.68 4.91 12.48
CA CYS A 279 -12.26 6.28 12.27
C CYS A 279 -13.17 7.18 13.09
N GLU A 280 -12.72 7.63 14.26
CA GLU A 280 -13.42 8.69 14.97
C GLU A 280 -13.50 9.92 14.05
N LEU A 281 -14.73 10.35 13.73
CA LEU A 281 -15.04 11.31 12.69
C LEU A 281 -14.56 12.73 13.01
#